data_AF-A0A414E0W7-F1
#
_entry.id   AF-A0A414E0W7-F1
#
_cell.length_a   1.000
_cell.length_b   1.000
_cell.length_c   1.000
_cell.angle_alpha   90.00
_cell.angle_beta   90.00
_cell.angle_gamma   90.00
#
_symmetry.space_group_name_H-M   'P 1'
#
loop_
_entity.id
_entity.type
_entity.pdbx_description
1 polymer ?
#
loop_
_entity_poly.entity_id
_entity_poly.type
_entity_poly.pdbx_seq_one_letter_code
_entity_poly.pdbx_strand_id
1 'polypeptide(L)'
;MKKNLIIHFILVLLLKIGVTGCTEETISMNADRMPDETAMDNIAGALRNTTTLTNKAFIELTEGDESATEEIFYSLSQSAGSRLTVTAVVNEKLVEDYNEENNSKLNTLPAGNVQFENGGVLSIDAGEQKSAKIKFTISTAGLNTDTPYLLPLTMEEIPTGVKVDTKKQVLYYIVNIRKRITTCYPNNQYEQIDMPPMLPDAFVVFYVNTSTYQPLIADVYGIQKINQIDYTQALHNIGSIVNLRIVTMDYESATGRALLNLSSDIRDVLEKADKFIRPLQEHGRKVCLSIENGNKGFGFCNLNDMQLADFVQQVKNVVELYRLDGINLWDKVSTYNKEGMFAMNTVSYPKLIKALRDALPEKLLTVVDKGEATEYFYDVNRCGGIEVGKYIDYAWHAYDSGKEVVQIIEPWDAEHPYSEYTRKPIIGLAPECYGSLVIPLYEKGENPLRDKSQYRMVDWKMNKRKKNNIVVYAFDLTANEQNMYEGMVNDIAIGDGINAMMDDGAYWGQSIYPPYDWGFISGEYSYTYKPLDWLLRQMYNVYSKGWVRPSGM
;
A
#
# COMPACT_ATOMS: atom_id res chain seq x y z
N MET A 1 -40.66 -26.29 -19.26
CA MET A 1 -39.61 -27.18 -18.72
C MET A 1 -38.62 -26.34 -17.93
N LYS A 2 -38.44 -26.68 -16.65
CA LYS A 2 -37.59 -25.99 -15.67
C LYS A 2 -36.11 -26.11 -16.04
N LYS A 3 -35.35 -25.03 -15.94
CA LYS A 3 -33.92 -25.06 -15.60
C LYS A 3 -33.58 -23.84 -14.73
N ASN A 4 -33.06 -24.15 -13.55
CA ASN A 4 -32.65 -23.21 -12.49
C ASN A 4 -31.47 -22.36 -12.96
N LEU A 5 -31.56 -21.05 -12.75
CA LEU A 5 -30.46 -20.10 -12.92
C LEU A 5 -30.13 -19.55 -11.52
N ILE A 6 -29.07 -20.08 -10.91
CA ILE A 6 -28.52 -19.56 -9.65
C ILE A 6 -27.55 -18.43 -10.03
N ILE A 7 -27.99 -17.19 -9.86
CA ILE A 7 -27.16 -15.99 -10.03
C ILE A 7 -26.43 -15.73 -8.71
N HIS A 8 -25.10 -15.81 -8.72
CA HIS A 8 -24.26 -15.32 -7.63
C HIS A 8 -24.23 -13.78 -7.67
N PHE A 9 -24.99 -13.13 -6.79
CA PHE A 9 -24.84 -11.71 -6.47
C PHE A 9 -23.96 -11.60 -5.22
N ILE A 10 -22.68 -11.28 -5.37
CA ILE A 10 -21.84 -10.84 -4.26
C ILE A 10 -21.89 -9.31 -4.19
N LEU A 11 -22.65 -8.88 -3.19
CA LEU A 11 -22.77 -7.60 -2.52
C LEU A 11 -21.85 -6.45 -2.99
N VAL A 12 -22.40 -5.57 -3.83
CA VAL A 12 -22.07 -4.14 -3.86
C VAL A 12 -23.12 -3.45 -3.00
N LEU A 13 -22.80 -3.12 -1.75
CA LEU A 13 -23.60 -2.14 -1.00
C LEU A 13 -22.81 -0.83 -0.89
N LEU A 14 -23.12 0.07 -1.82
CA LEU A 14 -22.76 1.48 -1.77
C LEU A 14 -23.40 2.12 -0.53
N LEU A 15 -22.58 2.64 0.39
CA LEU A 15 -23.03 3.66 1.34
C LEU A 15 -23.33 4.95 0.54
N LYS A 16 -24.60 5.13 0.17
CA LYS A 16 -25.16 6.45 -0.08
C LYS A 16 -25.72 6.97 1.24
N ILE A 17 -24.92 7.73 1.99
CA ILE A 17 -25.48 8.65 2.98
C ILE A 17 -25.98 9.85 2.20
N GLY A 18 -27.29 9.92 2.01
CA GLY A 18 -27.93 11.14 1.54
C GLY A 18 -27.72 12.22 2.58
N VAL A 19 -27.10 13.33 2.18
CA VAL A 19 -27.08 14.57 2.94
C VAL A 19 -28.48 15.17 2.81
N THR A 20 -29.40 14.79 3.70
CA THR A 20 -30.52 15.66 4.05
C THR A 20 -30.02 16.55 5.17
N GLY A 21 -29.85 17.84 4.86
CA GLY A 21 -29.36 18.83 5.79
C GLY A 21 -30.15 18.84 7.09
N CYS A 22 -29.44 19.07 8.20
CA CYS A 22 -30.03 19.47 9.45
C CYS A 22 -30.97 20.66 9.21
N THR A 23 -32.28 20.43 9.19
CA THR A 23 -33.18 21.43 9.73
C THR A 23 -32.94 21.42 11.23
N GLU A 24 -32.42 22.52 11.76
CA GLU A 24 -32.37 22.79 13.19
C GLU A 24 -33.79 22.70 13.75
N GLU A 25 -34.20 21.54 14.24
CA GLU A 25 -35.25 21.47 15.24
C GLU A 25 -34.60 21.76 16.58
N THR A 26 -34.78 23.00 17.03
CA THR A 26 -34.57 23.40 18.42
C THR A 26 -35.25 22.39 19.32
N ILE A 27 -34.47 21.60 20.05
CA ILE A 27 -34.96 20.75 21.12
C ILE A 27 -35.49 21.70 22.20
N SER A 28 -36.81 21.88 22.27
CA SER A 28 -37.43 22.44 23.47
C SER A 28 -37.28 21.40 24.58
N MET A 29 -36.58 21.78 25.64
CA MET A 29 -36.60 21.01 26.87
C MET A 29 -38.01 21.11 27.45
N ASN A 30 -38.81 20.07 27.25
CA ASN A 30 -39.95 19.80 28.12
C ASN A 30 -39.38 19.41 29.49
N ALA A 31 -39.22 20.41 30.35
CA ALA A 31 -39.02 20.24 31.77
C ALA A 31 -40.32 19.71 32.38
N ASP A 32 -40.56 18.40 32.31
CA ASP A 32 -41.53 17.70 33.17
C ASP A 32 -41.38 16.17 33.05
N ARG A 33 -40.36 15.64 33.74
CA ARG A 33 -40.34 14.39 34.53
C ARG A 33 -38.88 14.06 34.84
N MET A 34 -38.48 14.26 36.10
CA MET A 34 -37.26 13.67 36.61
C MET A 34 -37.33 12.14 36.40
N PRO A 35 -36.28 11.49 35.89
CA PRO A 35 -36.19 10.03 35.97
C PRO A 35 -36.11 9.64 37.44
N ASP A 36 -36.87 8.61 37.80
CA ASP A 36 -36.92 7.96 39.11
C ASP A 36 -35.51 7.83 39.73
N GLU A 37 -35.32 8.28 40.99
CA GLU A 37 -34.02 8.30 41.69
C GLU A 37 -33.38 6.91 41.78
N THR A 38 -34.18 5.85 41.64
CA THR A 38 -33.71 4.45 41.57
C THR A 38 -32.99 4.10 40.25
N ALA A 39 -33.00 4.99 39.25
CA ALA A 39 -32.30 4.79 37.97
C ALA A 39 -30.84 5.26 37.96
N MET A 40 -30.40 6.08 38.92
CA MET A 40 -29.04 6.67 38.96
C MET A 40 -27.97 5.80 39.64
N ASP A 41 -28.34 4.75 40.38
CA ASP A 41 -27.40 3.90 41.13
C ASP A 41 -26.83 2.70 40.33
N ASN A 42 -27.10 2.60 39.03
CA ASN A 42 -26.68 1.44 38.23
C ASN A 42 -25.51 1.78 37.30
N ILE A 43 -24.39 1.07 37.43
CA ILE A 43 -23.24 1.17 36.53
C ILE A 43 -23.59 0.45 35.22
N ALA A 44 -23.52 1.11 34.07
CA ALA A 44 -23.70 0.46 32.77
C ALA A 44 -22.38 -0.11 32.26
N GLY A 45 -22.37 -1.37 31.82
CA GLY A 45 -21.19 -2.03 31.25
C GLY A 45 -21.26 -2.14 29.72
N ALA A 46 -20.10 -2.28 29.07
CA ALA A 46 -20.01 -2.59 27.65
C ALA A 46 -18.72 -3.33 27.31
N LEU A 47 -18.85 -4.40 26.52
CA LEU A 47 -17.72 -5.09 25.88
C LEU A 47 -17.26 -4.26 24.68
N ARG A 48 -15.95 -4.03 24.58
CA ARG A 48 -15.34 -3.18 23.55
C ARG A 48 -14.14 -3.88 22.94
N ASN A 49 -13.85 -3.56 21.69
CA ASN A 49 -12.57 -3.87 21.08
C ASN A 49 -11.75 -2.58 20.90
N THR A 50 -10.54 -2.72 20.37
CA THR A 50 -9.63 -1.61 20.13
C THR A 50 -9.74 -1.00 18.74
N THR A 51 -10.43 -1.66 17.81
CA THR A 51 -10.40 -1.35 16.37
C THR A 51 -11.69 -0.73 15.82
N THR A 52 -12.81 -0.77 16.56
CA THR A 52 -14.10 -0.18 16.15
C THR A 52 -14.77 0.59 17.29
N LEU A 53 -15.53 1.63 16.93
CA LEU A 53 -16.41 2.34 17.85
C LEU A 53 -17.78 1.66 17.98
N THR A 54 -18.08 0.72 17.08
CA THR A 54 -19.32 -0.04 17.04
C THR A 54 -19.15 -1.39 17.75
N ASN A 55 -20.22 -2.18 17.77
CA ASN A 55 -20.16 -3.57 18.23
C ASN A 55 -19.81 -4.55 17.09
N LYS A 56 -19.35 -4.06 15.93
CA LYS A 56 -19.03 -4.87 14.76
C LYS A 56 -17.60 -4.62 14.28
N ALA A 57 -16.88 -5.70 14.04
CA ALA A 57 -15.51 -5.70 13.51
C ALA A 57 -15.42 -6.66 12.31
N PHE A 58 -14.49 -6.38 11.41
CA PHE A 58 -14.21 -7.20 10.24
C PHE A 58 -12.78 -7.71 10.34
N ILE A 59 -12.59 -9.00 10.06
CA ILE A 59 -11.29 -9.64 9.98
C ILE A 59 -11.21 -10.31 8.61
N GLU A 60 -10.29 -9.82 7.79
CA GLU A 60 -10.00 -10.38 6.48
C GLU A 60 -8.66 -11.12 6.57
N LEU A 61 -8.68 -12.41 6.24
CA LEU A 61 -7.54 -13.32 6.22
C LEU A 61 -7.36 -13.86 4.81
N THR A 62 -6.19 -14.39 4.53
CA THR A 62 -5.90 -15.09 3.29
C THR A 62 -5.71 -16.58 3.54
N GLU A 63 -6.09 -17.40 2.57
CA GLU A 63 -5.73 -18.82 2.54
C GLU A 63 -4.24 -19.03 2.86
N GLY A 64 -3.97 -19.80 3.91
CA GLY A 64 -2.63 -20.04 4.45
C GLY A 64 -2.33 -19.28 5.75
N ASP A 65 -3.09 -18.23 6.09
CA ASP A 65 -3.01 -17.60 7.41
C ASP A 65 -3.53 -18.59 8.46
N GLU A 66 -2.71 -18.92 9.46
CA GLU A 66 -3.06 -19.92 10.49
C GLU A 66 -4.02 -19.36 11.56
N SER A 67 -3.90 -18.05 11.84
CA SER A 67 -4.74 -17.39 12.85
C SER A 67 -4.74 -15.87 12.74
N ALA A 68 -5.70 -15.24 13.42
CA ALA A 68 -5.77 -13.79 13.68
C ALA A 68 -5.86 -13.52 15.18
N THR A 69 -5.24 -12.45 15.67
CA THR A 69 -5.29 -12.05 17.08
C THR A 69 -5.89 -10.66 17.22
N GLU A 70 -6.85 -10.52 18.13
CA GLU A 70 -7.56 -9.28 18.43
C GLU A 70 -7.52 -8.96 19.93
N GLU A 71 -7.77 -7.69 20.29
CA GLU A 71 -7.82 -7.23 21.67
C GLU A 71 -9.21 -6.75 22.06
N ILE A 72 -9.67 -7.18 23.24
CA ILE A 72 -10.94 -6.76 23.84
C ILE A 72 -10.73 -6.28 25.27
N PHE A 73 -11.65 -5.43 25.73
CA PHE A 73 -11.70 -4.96 27.11
C PHE A 73 -13.14 -4.66 27.52
N TYR A 74 -13.38 -4.61 28.82
CA TYR A 74 -14.66 -4.20 29.38
C TYR A 74 -14.60 -2.75 29.86
N SER A 75 -15.68 -2.01 29.64
CA SER A 75 -15.81 -0.61 30.04
C SER A 75 -17.07 -0.38 30.85
N LEU A 76 -16.96 0.47 31.86
CA LEU A 76 -18.05 0.88 32.74
C LEU A 76 -18.36 2.37 32.52
N SER A 77 -19.63 2.76 32.71
CA SER A 77 -20.05 4.17 32.65
C SER A 77 -19.55 5.00 33.84
N GLN A 78 -19.13 4.35 34.92
CA GLN A 78 -18.60 4.93 36.14
C GLN A 78 -17.54 4.00 36.74
N SER A 79 -16.69 4.53 37.63
CA SER A 79 -15.65 3.74 38.30
C SER A 79 -16.25 2.62 39.14
N ALA A 80 -15.64 1.44 39.13
CA ALA A 80 -16.11 0.31 39.92
C ALA A 80 -15.92 0.59 41.42
N GLY A 81 -16.99 0.44 42.21
CA GLY A 81 -16.92 0.61 43.67
C GLY A 81 -16.15 -0.51 44.40
N SER A 82 -16.01 -1.66 43.76
CA SER A 82 -15.19 -2.80 44.20
C SER A 82 -14.65 -3.54 42.98
N ARG A 83 -13.69 -4.46 43.16
CA ARG A 83 -13.14 -5.22 42.03
C ARG A 83 -14.23 -6.07 41.37
N LEU A 84 -14.38 -5.94 40.06
CA LEU A 84 -15.33 -6.69 39.24
C LEU A 84 -14.59 -7.59 38.28
N THR A 85 -15.17 -8.75 37.98
CA THR A 85 -14.62 -9.69 37.00
C THR A 85 -15.75 -10.14 36.07
N VAL A 86 -15.47 -10.13 34.77
CA VAL A 86 -16.36 -10.66 33.74
C VAL A 86 -15.59 -11.58 32.80
N THR A 87 -16.24 -12.62 32.29
CA THR A 87 -15.60 -13.60 31.40
C THR A 87 -16.18 -13.49 30.00
N ALA A 88 -15.34 -13.19 29.02
CA ALA A 88 -15.71 -13.20 27.61
C ALA A 88 -15.80 -14.63 27.07
N VAL A 89 -16.89 -14.96 26.37
CA VAL A 89 -17.17 -16.27 25.78
C VAL A 89 -17.74 -16.13 24.37
N VAL A 90 -17.59 -17.18 23.55
CA VAL A 90 -18.25 -17.27 22.25
C VAL A 90 -19.71 -17.71 22.44
N ASN A 91 -20.64 -17.03 21.77
CA ASN A 91 -22.05 -17.42 21.77
C ASN A 91 -22.57 -17.62 20.34
N GLU A 92 -22.40 -18.85 19.84
CA GLU A 92 -22.80 -19.28 18.50
C GLU A 92 -24.30 -19.09 18.22
N LYS A 93 -25.16 -19.10 19.25
CA LYS A 93 -26.62 -19.00 19.09
C LYS A 93 -27.05 -17.63 18.58
N LEU A 94 -26.23 -16.60 18.78
CA LEU A 94 -26.53 -15.23 18.32
C LEU A 94 -26.37 -15.06 16.80
N VAL A 95 -25.86 -16.07 16.09
CA VAL A 95 -25.64 -15.97 14.64
C VAL A 95 -26.96 -15.97 13.86
N GLU A 96 -27.93 -16.77 14.27
CA GLU A 96 -29.25 -16.81 13.63
C GLU A 96 -29.97 -15.47 13.82
N ASP A 97 -30.05 -14.97 15.06
CA ASP A 97 -30.64 -13.67 15.40
C ASP A 97 -29.98 -12.53 14.61
N TYR A 98 -28.64 -12.52 14.54
CA TYR A 98 -27.91 -11.51 13.77
C TYR A 98 -28.24 -11.59 12.28
N ASN A 99 -28.26 -12.80 11.71
CA ASN A 99 -28.56 -13.00 10.30
C ASN A 99 -29.98 -12.52 9.94
N GLU A 100 -30.95 -12.80 10.80
CA GLU A 100 -32.33 -12.32 10.66
C GLU A 100 -32.43 -10.79 10.78
N GLU A 101 -31.87 -10.19 11.83
CA GLU A 101 -31.93 -8.72 12.06
C GLU A 101 -31.23 -7.94 10.94
N ASN A 102 -30.16 -8.50 10.34
CA ASN A 102 -29.33 -7.82 9.34
C ASN A 102 -29.58 -8.31 7.90
N ASN A 103 -30.56 -9.19 7.67
CA ASN A 103 -30.84 -9.80 6.38
C ASN A 103 -29.56 -10.35 5.69
N SER A 104 -28.79 -11.14 6.45
CA SER A 104 -27.50 -11.70 6.02
C SER A 104 -27.50 -13.22 6.12
N LYS A 105 -26.44 -13.86 5.59
CA LYS A 105 -26.28 -15.32 5.55
C LYS A 105 -24.85 -15.71 5.89
N LEU A 106 -24.41 -15.30 7.08
CA LEU A 106 -23.08 -15.61 7.60
C LEU A 106 -23.08 -16.98 8.27
N ASN A 107 -21.98 -17.72 8.13
CA ASN A 107 -21.80 -19.01 8.80
C ASN A 107 -21.36 -18.81 10.24
N THR A 108 -21.71 -19.73 11.13
CA THR A 108 -21.22 -19.68 12.51
C THR A 108 -19.72 -19.96 12.54
N LEU A 109 -18.92 -19.05 13.12
CA LEU A 109 -17.54 -19.35 13.48
C LEU A 109 -17.53 -20.24 14.74
N PRO A 110 -16.97 -21.46 14.69
CA PRO A 110 -17.05 -22.37 15.83
C PRO A 110 -16.28 -21.86 17.04
N ALA A 111 -16.81 -22.01 18.25
CA ALA A 111 -16.15 -21.63 19.49
C ALA A 111 -14.80 -22.33 19.67
N GLY A 112 -14.65 -23.56 19.14
CA GLY A 112 -13.39 -24.30 19.14
C GLY A 112 -12.25 -23.64 18.35
N ASN A 113 -12.57 -22.68 17.47
CA ASN A 113 -11.58 -21.89 16.74
C ASN A 113 -11.09 -20.68 17.55
N VAL A 114 -11.66 -20.40 18.73
CA VAL A 114 -11.33 -19.20 19.51
C VAL A 114 -10.63 -19.56 20.80
N GLN A 115 -9.46 -18.95 21.03
CA GLN A 115 -8.71 -19.08 22.27
C GLN A 115 -8.52 -17.70 22.92
N PHE A 116 -9.04 -17.54 24.13
CA PHE A 116 -8.84 -16.33 24.93
C PHE A 116 -7.59 -16.42 25.80
N GLU A 117 -6.85 -15.32 25.88
CA GLU A 117 -5.89 -15.09 26.95
C GLU A 117 -6.62 -15.07 28.31
N ASN A 118 -5.98 -15.62 29.34
CA ASN A 118 -6.54 -15.72 30.70
C ASN A 118 -7.94 -16.35 30.76
N GLY A 119 -8.28 -17.21 29.81
CA GLY A 119 -9.61 -17.84 29.74
C GLY A 119 -10.76 -16.85 29.50
N GLY A 120 -10.47 -15.66 28.97
CA GLY A 120 -11.48 -14.62 28.70
C GLY A 120 -11.75 -13.69 29.87
N VAL A 121 -11.04 -13.86 30.99
CA VAL A 121 -11.29 -13.11 32.23
C VAL A 121 -10.80 -11.67 32.11
N LEU A 122 -11.73 -10.72 32.22
CA LEU A 122 -11.53 -9.28 32.24
C LEU A 122 -11.76 -8.77 33.67
N SER A 123 -10.69 -8.31 34.32
CA SER A 123 -10.75 -7.74 35.67
C SER A 123 -10.75 -6.21 35.64
N ILE A 124 -11.65 -5.60 36.41
CA ILE A 124 -11.73 -4.14 36.61
C ILE A 124 -11.47 -3.87 38.08
N ASP A 125 -10.39 -3.17 38.38
CA ASP A 125 -10.02 -2.83 39.75
C ASP A 125 -10.94 -1.77 40.36
N ALA A 126 -11.02 -1.76 41.69
CA ALA A 126 -11.77 -0.73 42.40
C ALA A 126 -11.20 0.66 42.06
N GLY A 127 -12.08 1.61 41.71
CA GLY A 127 -11.70 2.95 41.25
C GLY A 127 -11.48 3.07 39.73
N GLU A 128 -11.30 1.95 39.03
CA GLU A 128 -11.09 1.95 37.57
C GLU A 128 -12.41 1.88 36.79
N GLN A 129 -12.39 2.42 35.56
CA GLN A 129 -13.53 2.38 34.64
C GLN A 129 -13.38 1.33 33.53
N LYS A 130 -12.17 0.80 33.34
CA LYS A 130 -11.83 -0.11 32.25
C LYS A 130 -11.02 -1.27 32.79
N SER A 131 -11.23 -2.45 32.23
CA SER A 131 -10.30 -3.55 32.45
C SER A 131 -8.98 -3.29 31.71
N ALA A 132 -7.94 -4.03 32.07
CA ALA A 132 -6.86 -4.28 31.14
C ALA A 132 -7.41 -4.94 29.86
N LYS A 133 -6.71 -4.76 28.74
CA LYS A 133 -7.02 -5.47 27.50
C LYS A 133 -6.55 -6.92 27.62
N ILE A 134 -7.30 -7.84 27.06
CA ILE A 134 -6.86 -9.23 26.83
C ILE A 134 -6.89 -9.52 25.34
N LYS A 135 -6.04 -10.46 24.93
CA LYS A 135 -6.03 -10.97 23.56
C LYS A 135 -6.96 -12.17 23.40
N PHE A 136 -7.48 -12.35 22.20
CA PHE A 136 -8.03 -13.62 21.76
C PHE A 136 -7.54 -13.95 20.36
N THR A 137 -7.38 -15.23 20.08
CA THR A 137 -6.89 -15.73 18.80
C THR A 137 -7.97 -16.55 18.11
N ILE A 138 -8.17 -16.30 16.82
CA ILE A 138 -9.07 -17.03 15.94
C ILE A 138 -8.21 -17.92 15.05
N SER A 139 -8.29 -19.23 15.22
CA SER A 139 -7.66 -20.19 14.31
C SER A 139 -8.49 -20.34 13.03
N THR A 140 -7.82 -20.44 11.89
CA THR A 140 -8.46 -20.72 10.60
C THR A 140 -8.68 -22.20 10.33
N ALA A 141 -8.24 -23.09 11.24
CA ALA A 141 -8.33 -24.52 11.06
C ALA A 141 -9.78 -24.98 10.80
N GLY A 142 -10.01 -25.67 9.69
CA GLY A 142 -11.33 -26.19 9.31
C GLY A 142 -12.31 -25.14 8.76
N LEU A 143 -11.91 -23.86 8.64
CA LEU A 143 -12.71 -22.83 7.98
C LEU A 143 -12.48 -22.86 6.46
N ASN A 144 -13.55 -22.58 5.70
CA ASN A 144 -13.50 -22.54 4.24
C ASN A 144 -13.14 -21.14 3.75
N THR A 145 -12.39 -21.08 2.65
CA THR A 145 -12.16 -19.84 1.92
C THR A 145 -13.44 -19.35 1.23
N ASP A 146 -13.53 -18.05 0.96
CA ASP A 146 -14.65 -17.34 0.32
C ASP A 146 -16.00 -17.59 1.01
N THR A 147 -15.94 -17.99 2.28
CA THR A 147 -17.09 -18.27 3.13
C THR A 147 -17.01 -17.32 4.32
N PRO A 148 -17.91 -16.32 4.41
CA PRO A 148 -17.88 -15.40 5.53
C PRO A 148 -18.49 -16.06 6.77
N TYR A 149 -17.80 -15.90 7.90
CA TYR A 149 -18.19 -16.40 9.21
C TYR A 149 -18.52 -15.25 10.16
N LEU A 150 -19.40 -15.49 11.11
CA LEU A 150 -19.74 -14.57 12.19
C LEU A 150 -19.30 -15.19 13.52
N LEU A 151 -18.55 -14.41 14.29
CA LEU A 151 -18.11 -14.72 15.64
C LEU A 151 -18.75 -13.73 16.63
N PRO A 152 -19.82 -14.14 17.34
CA PRO A 152 -20.38 -13.36 18.43
C PRO A 152 -19.62 -13.63 19.74
N LEU A 153 -19.04 -12.59 20.33
CA LEU A 153 -18.46 -12.62 21.66
C LEU A 153 -19.40 -11.94 22.65
N THR A 154 -19.63 -12.57 23.79
CA THR A 154 -20.46 -12.01 24.86
C THR A 154 -19.88 -12.31 26.24
N MET A 155 -20.55 -11.92 27.31
CA MET A 155 -20.16 -12.24 28.68
C MET A 155 -20.89 -13.50 29.16
N GLU A 156 -20.16 -14.39 29.83
CA GLU A 156 -20.72 -15.61 30.45
C GLU A 156 -21.78 -15.27 31.50
N GLU A 157 -21.44 -14.35 32.39
CA GLU A 157 -22.32 -13.78 33.40
C GLU A 157 -22.06 -12.28 33.55
N ILE A 158 -23.10 -11.54 33.89
CA ILE A 158 -23.02 -10.10 34.13
C ILE A 158 -22.98 -9.86 35.64
N PRO A 159 -22.01 -9.07 36.17
CA PRO A 159 -21.87 -8.87 37.59
C PRO A 159 -23.11 -8.19 38.20
N THR A 160 -23.46 -8.59 39.41
CA THR A 160 -24.57 -7.99 40.17
C THR A 160 -24.33 -6.49 40.35
N GLY A 161 -25.33 -5.67 40.01
CA GLY A 161 -25.24 -4.19 40.08
C GLY A 161 -24.82 -3.51 38.77
N VAL A 162 -24.56 -4.26 37.69
CA VAL A 162 -24.33 -3.71 36.35
C VAL A 162 -25.62 -3.75 35.53
N LYS A 163 -26.08 -2.60 35.01
CA LYS A 163 -27.20 -2.54 34.08
C LYS A 163 -26.78 -2.97 32.68
N VAL A 164 -27.63 -3.77 32.06
CA VAL A 164 -27.35 -4.43 30.78
C VAL A 164 -28.09 -3.73 29.66
N ASP A 165 -27.33 -3.07 28.79
CA ASP A 165 -27.77 -2.85 27.42
C ASP A 165 -27.32 -4.07 26.61
N THR A 166 -28.24 -4.98 26.31
CA THR A 166 -27.95 -6.27 25.66
C THR A 166 -27.22 -6.10 24.34
N LYS A 167 -27.43 -4.99 23.61
CA LYS A 167 -26.72 -4.69 22.36
C LYS A 167 -25.26 -4.29 22.57
N LYS A 168 -24.90 -3.78 23.77
CA LYS A 168 -23.54 -3.37 24.14
C LYS A 168 -22.72 -4.45 24.86
N GLN A 169 -23.33 -5.61 25.13
CA GLN A 169 -22.65 -6.78 25.72
C GLN A 169 -22.14 -7.77 24.69
N VAL A 170 -22.40 -7.54 23.40
CA VAL A 170 -22.02 -8.44 22.32
C VAL A 170 -21.11 -7.71 21.36
N LEU A 171 -20.01 -8.34 20.97
CA LEU A 171 -19.20 -7.95 19.82
C LEU A 171 -19.38 -8.97 18.71
N TYR A 172 -19.56 -8.49 17.49
CA TYR A 172 -19.69 -9.32 16.30
C TYR A 172 -18.46 -9.15 15.42
N TYR A 173 -17.70 -10.22 15.23
CA TYR A 173 -16.59 -10.25 14.28
C TYR A 173 -17.04 -10.98 13.02
N ILE A 174 -17.01 -10.31 11.88
CA ILE A 174 -17.21 -10.93 10.58
C ILE A 174 -15.83 -11.34 10.08
N VAL A 175 -15.59 -12.64 10.00
CA VAL A 175 -14.31 -13.22 9.60
C VAL A 175 -14.45 -13.79 8.19
N ASN A 176 -13.62 -13.33 7.27
CA ASN A 176 -13.58 -13.84 5.91
C ASN A 176 -12.16 -14.30 5.59
N ILE A 177 -12.05 -15.44 4.91
CA ILE A 177 -10.78 -15.98 4.45
C ILE A 177 -10.84 -15.98 2.93
N ARG A 178 -10.18 -15.02 2.27
CA ARG A 178 -10.15 -15.01 0.81
C ARG A 178 -9.24 -16.12 0.28
N LYS A 179 -9.52 -16.63 -0.91
CA LYS A 179 -8.52 -17.45 -1.63
C LYS A 179 -7.27 -16.66 -1.95
N ARG A 180 -6.13 -17.36 -1.89
CA ARG A 180 -4.86 -16.80 -2.36
C ARG A 180 -4.85 -16.83 -3.89
N ILE A 181 -4.34 -15.76 -4.50
CA ILE A 181 -4.04 -15.79 -5.94
C ILE A 181 -2.69 -16.51 -6.06
N THR A 182 -2.66 -17.62 -6.78
CA THR A 182 -1.43 -18.44 -6.93
C THR A 182 -1.09 -18.72 -8.40
N THR A 183 -1.90 -18.20 -9.32
CA THR A 183 -1.84 -18.53 -10.74
C THR A 183 -2.13 -17.31 -11.61
N CYS A 184 -1.65 -17.33 -12.84
CA CYS A 184 -1.90 -16.29 -13.83
C CYS A 184 -2.24 -16.87 -15.21
N TYR A 185 -2.59 -16.00 -16.16
CA TYR A 185 -3.09 -16.36 -17.50
C TYR A 185 -2.33 -15.57 -18.58
N PRO A 186 -1.06 -15.90 -18.85
CA PRO A 186 -0.19 -15.09 -19.72
C PRO A 186 -0.52 -15.19 -21.22
N ASN A 187 -1.22 -16.24 -21.63
CA ASN A 187 -1.49 -16.53 -23.05
C ASN A 187 -2.96 -16.35 -23.44
N ASN A 188 -3.86 -16.96 -22.67
CA ASN A 188 -5.30 -16.92 -22.89
C ASN A 188 -6.04 -17.39 -21.62
N GLN A 189 -7.37 -17.30 -21.64
CA GLN A 189 -8.25 -17.66 -20.52
C GLN A 189 -8.25 -19.15 -20.11
N TYR A 190 -7.70 -20.03 -20.95
CA TYR A 190 -7.71 -21.48 -20.73
C TYR A 190 -6.37 -22.03 -20.25
N GLU A 191 -5.28 -21.27 -20.43
CA GLU A 191 -3.92 -21.65 -20.04
C GLU A 191 -3.53 -20.97 -18.74
N GLN A 192 -3.99 -21.55 -17.63
CA GLN A 192 -3.57 -21.18 -16.29
C GLN A 192 -2.20 -21.78 -15.98
N ILE A 193 -1.29 -20.96 -15.47
CA ILE A 193 0.00 -21.41 -14.94
C ILE A 193 0.17 -20.92 -13.51
N ASP A 194 1.07 -21.53 -12.75
CA ASP A 194 1.49 -21.01 -11.46
C ASP A 194 2.11 -19.62 -11.62
N MET A 195 1.91 -18.76 -10.61
CA MET A 195 2.46 -17.42 -10.60
C MET A 195 4.00 -17.51 -10.68
N PRO A 196 4.63 -16.95 -11.72
CA PRO A 196 6.07 -17.07 -11.90
C PRO A 196 6.83 -16.37 -10.77
N PRO A 197 8.05 -16.84 -10.42
CA PRO A 197 8.87 -16.19 -9.41
C PRO A 197 9.33 -14.81 -9.88
N MET A 198 9.67 -13.93 -8.95
CA MET A 198 10.31 -12.65 -9.25
C MET A 198 11.59 -12.87 -10.07
N LEU A 199 11.85 -12.00 -11.04
CA LEU A 199 13.06 -12.02 -11.85
C LEU A 199 14.27 -11.88 -10.93
N PRO A 200 15.19 -12.86 -10.87
CA PRO A 200 16.37 -12.76 -10.03
C PRO A 200 17.23 -11.59 -10.47
N ASP A 201 17.90 -10.97 -9.49
CA ASP A 201 18.87 -9.88 -9.67
C ASP A 201 18.30 -8.57 -10.24
N ALA A 202 17.01 -8.49 -10.55
CA ALA A 202 16.35 -7.24 -10.94
C ALA A 202 15.64 -6.59 -9.73
N PHE A 203 15.91 -5.30 -9.50
CA PHE A 203 15.21 -4.51 -8.49
C PHE A 203 14.37 -3.43 -9.20
N VAL A 204 13.06 -3.68 -9.35
CA VAL A 204 12.19 -2.80 -10.15
C VAL A 204 11.28 -1.98 -9.25
N VAL A 205 11.22 -0.67 -9.49
CA VAL A 205 10.33 0.26 -8.79
C VAL A 205 9.24 0.75 -9.73
N PHE A 206 7.99 0.55 -9.30
CA PHE A 206 6.80 1.00 -10.00
C PHE A 206 6.04 2.06 -9.21
N TYR A 207 5.30 2.89 -9.94
CA TYR A 207 4.31 3.80 -9.40
C TYR A 207 2.92 3.43 -9.94
N VAL A 208 1.90 3.51 -9.11
CA VAL A 208 0.50 3.32 -9.52
C VAL A 208 -0.34 4.50 -9.05
N ASN A 209 -0.95 5.21 -9.99
CA ASN A 209 -1.92 6.25 -9.70
C ASN A 209 -3.30 5.62 -9.43
N THR A 210 -3.67 5.53 -8.15
CA THR A 210 -4.93 4.94 -7.67
C THR A 210 -6.17 5.72 -8.07
N SER A 211 -6.03 6.94 -8.59
CA SER A 211 -7.16 7.68 -9.17
C SER A 211 -7.56 7.16 -10.55
N THR A 212 -6.65 6.47 -11.25
CA THR A 212 -6.86 5.96 -12.62
C THR A 212 -6.78 4.45 -12.73
N TYR A 213 -5.95 3.77 -11.92
CA TYR A 213 -5.75 2.31 -11.95
C TYR A 213 -5.80 1.67 -10.57
N GLN A 214 -6.31 0.44 -10.50
CA GLN A 214 -6.19 -0.35 -9.27
C GLN A 214 -4.78 -0.94 -9.13
N PRO A 215 -4.25 -1.13 -7.91
CA PRO A 215 -2.87 -1.61 -7.68
C PRO A 215 -2.54 -2.97 -8.32
N LEU A 216 -3.53 -3.83 -8.53
CA LEU A 216 -3.35 -5.15 -9.15
C LEU A 216 -2.74 -5.10 -10.55
N ILE A 217 -2.74 -3.94 -11.22
CA ILE A 217 -2.00 -3.76 -12.47
C ILE A 217 -0.50 -4.03 -12.31
N ALA A 218 0.08 -3.78 -11.13
CA ALA A 218 1.49 -4.04 -10.87
C ALA A 218 1.84 -5.54 -10.86
N ASP A 219 0.84 -6.41 -10.75
CA ASP A 219 0.99 -7.87 -10.66
C ASP A 219 1.07 -8.56 -12.02
N VAL A 220 0.68 -7.85 -13.08
CA VAL A 220 0.49 -8.42 -14.42
C VAL A 220 1.61 -8.09 -15.41
N TYR A 221 2.64 -7.37 -14.96
CA TYR A 221 3.86 -7.13 -15.73
C TYR A 221 4.88 -8.23 -15.49
N GLY A 222 5.28 -8.93 -16.56
CA GLY A 222 6.26 -10.00 -16.51
C GLY A 222 7.32 -9.89 -17.61
N ILE A 223 8.39 -10.66 -17.44
CA ILE A 223 9.53 -10.75 -18.37
C ILE A 223 9.77 -12.21 -18.73
N GLN A 224 9.82 -12.49 -20.03
CA GLN A 224 10.30 -13.74 -20.58
C GLN A 224 11.82 -13.65 -20.75
N LYS A 225 12.58 -14.40 -19.95
CA LYS A 225 14.02 -14.60 -20.11
C LYS A 225 14.26 -15.75 -21.09
N ILE A 226 14.99 -15.50 -22.17
CA ILE A 226 15.21 -16.46 -23.27
C ILE A 226 16.71 -16.66 -23.46
N ASN A 227 17.19 -17.89 -23.30
CA ASN A 227 18.58 -18.24 -23.60
C ASN A 227 18.82 -18.17 -25.11
N GLN A 228 19.82 -17.41 -25.56
CA GLN A 228 20.08 -17.18 -26.98
C GLN A 228 20.82 -18.33 -27.68
N ILE A 229 21.28 -19.34 -26.93
CA ILE A 229 21.98 -20.51 -27.45
C ILE A 229 21.00 -21.66 -27.70
N ASP A 230 20.17 -21.99 -26.71
CA ASP A 230 19.26 -23.16 -26.76
C ASP A 230 17.77 -22.80 -26.82
N TYR A 231 17.43 -21.51 -26.77
CA TYR A 231 16.07 -20.98 -26.83
C TYR A 231 15.15 -21.44 -25.68
N THR A 232 15.72 -21.92 -24.57
CA THR A 232 14.95 -22.19 -23.35
C THR A 232 14.39 -20.89 -22.78
N GLN A 233 13.18 -20.97 -22.22
CA GLN A 233 12.39 -19.80 -21.80
C GLN A 233 11.95 -19.95 -20.34
N ALA A 234 12.18 -18.90 -19.55
CA ALA A 234 11.68 -18.79 -18.18
C ALA A 234 10.87 -17.49 -18.03
N LEU A 235 9.63 -17.61 -17.54
CA LEU A 235 8.77 -16.46 -17.29
C LEU A 235 8.97 -16.00 -15.85
N HIS A 236 9.08 -14.69 -15.66
CA HIS A 236 9.32 -14.08 -14.37
C HIS A 236 8.37 -12.92 -14.11
N ASN A 237 8.09 -12.70 -12.83
CA ASN A 237 7.38 -11.53 -12.34
C ASN A 237 8.35 -10.37 -12.04
N ILE A 238 7.89 -9.11 -12.05
CA ILE A 238 8.72 -7.92 -11.74
C ILE A 238 7.96 -6.88 -10.91
N GLY A 239 8.68 -5.91 -10.33
CA GLY A 239 8.08 -4.83 -9.53
C GLY A 239 8.32 -5.00 -8.03
N SER A 240 9.59 -5.04 -7.63
CA SER A 240 10.05 -5.23 -6.26
C SER A 240 9.43 -4.23 -5.27
N ILE A 241 9.29 -2.95 -5.68
CA ILE A 241 8.56 -1.93 -4.92
C ILE A 241 7.42 -1.38 -5.78
N VAL A 242 6.21 -1.31 -5.20
CA VAL A 242 5.04 -0.67 -5.81
C VAL A 242 4.63 0.53 -4.94
N ASN A 243 4.79 1.73 -5.49
CA ASN A 243 4.47 2.98 -4.85
C ASN A 243 3.05 3.43 -5.22
N LEU A 244 2.13 3.39 -4.26
CA LEU A 244 0.75 3.85 -4.43
C LEU A 244 0.67 5.37 -4.28
N ARG A 245 0.11 6.04 -5.29
CA ARG A 245 -0.10 7.50 -5.34
C ARG A 245 -1.50 7.79 -5.90
N ILE A 246 -2.11 8.95 -5.69
CA ILE A 246 -1.56 10.18 -5.13
C ILE A 246 -1.95 10.32 -3.66
N VAL A 247 -0.93 10.44 -2.82
CA VAL A 247 -1.04 10.85 -1.41
C VAL A 247 -0.23 12.11 -1.21
N THR A 248 -0.80 13.08 -0.50
CA THR A 248 -0.12 14.37 -0.31
C THR A 248 -0.05 14.79 1.15
N MET A 249 1.00 15.53 1.50
CA MET A 249 1.01 16.36 2.69
C MET A 249 0.29 17.68 2.41
N ASP A 250 -0.73 17.99 3.19
CA ASP A 250 -1.51 19.22 3.10
C ASP A 250 -1.34 20.10 4.35
N TYR A 251 -1.74 21.37 4.24
CA TYR A 251 -1.72 22.33 5.34
C TYR A 251 -3.15 22.76 5.70
N GLU A 252 -3.53 22.54 6.95
CA GLU A 252 -4.81 22.99 7.51
C GLU A 252 -4.65 24.40 8.12
N SER A 253 -5.11 25.43 7.41
CA SER A 253 -4.89 26.83 7.82
C SER A 253 -5.55 27.21 9.14
N ALA A 254 -6.70 26.59 9.49
CA ALA A 254 -7.42 26.90 10.72
C ALA A 254 -6.65 26.49 12.00
N THR A 255 -5.89 25.41 11.92
CA THR A 255 -5.18 24.81 13.06
C THR A 255 -3.66 24.91 12.92
N GLY A 256 -3.16 25.23 11.73
CA GLY A 256 -1.75 25.22 11.37
C GLY A 256 -1.14 23.81 11.26
N ARG A 257 -1.96 22.76 11.13
CA ARG A 257 -1.49 21.36 11.13
C ARG A 257 -1.00 20.89 9.77
N ALA A 258 -0.03 19.98 9.78
CA ALA A 258 0.35 19.17 8.63
C ALA A 258 -0.54 17.92 8.57
N LEU A 259 -1.28 17.74 7.48
CA LEU A 259 -2.23 16.64 7.33
C LEU A 259 -1.76 15.66 6.25
N LEU A 260 -1.80 14.37 6.57
CA LEU A 260 -1.71 13.32 5.57
C LEU A 260 -3.05 13.24 4.82
N ASN A 261 -3.07 13.78 3.61
CA ASN A 261 -4.26 13.78 2.78
C ASN A 261 -4.34 12.50 1.94
N LEU A 262 -5.28 11.63 2.34
CA LEU A 262 -5.70 10.47 1.58
C LEU A 262 -6.95 10.85 0.77
N SER A 263 -6.87 10.82 -0.56
CA SER A 263 -8.05 11.00 -1.42
C SER A 263 -9.07 9.86 -1.22
N SER A 264 -10.30 10.04 -1.71
CA SER A 264 -11.29 8.95 -1.75
C SER A 264 -10.75 7.69 -2.44
N ASP A 265 -9.85 7.88 -3.39
CA ASP A 265 -9.41 6.84 -4.31
C ASP A 265 -8.37 5.94 -3.65
N ILE A 266 -7.40 6.53 -2.97
CA ILE A 266 -6.44 5.76 -2.17
C ILE A 266 -7.11 5.20 -0.91
N ARG A 267 -8.09 5.89 -0.30
CA ARG A 267 -8.86 5.34 0.83
C ARG A 267 -9.59 4.07 0.43
N ASP A 268 -10.27 4.05 -0.71
CA ASP A 268 -10.96 2.85 -1.20
C ASP A 268 -9.99 1.67 -1.41
N VAL A 269 -8.78 1.96 -1.90
CA VAL A 269 -7.72 0.95 -2.06
C VAL A 269 -7.24 0.42 -0.70
N LEU A 270 -6.98 1.31 0.26
CA LEU A 270 -6.48 0.96 1.59
C LEU A 270 -7.52 0.19 2.40
N GLU A 271 -8.78 0.66 2.42
CA GLU A 271 -9.90 -0.02 3.10
C GLU A 271 -10.18 -1.41 2.51
N LYS A 272 -9.72 -1.66 1.28
CA LYS A 272 -9.79 -2.97 0.60
C LYS A 272 -8.38 -3.53 0.36
N ALA A 273 -7.46 -3.32 1.30
CA ALA A 273 -6.09 -3.80 1.20
C ALA A 273 -6.01 -5.31 0.90
N ASP A 274 -6.93 -6.11 1.44
CA ASP A 274 -6.94 -7.57 1.20
C ASP A 274 -7.27 -7.93 -0.25
N LYS A 275 -7.99 -7.06 -0.96
CA LYS A 275 -8.25 -7.22 -2.39
C LYS A 275 -7.14 -6.65 -3.26
N PHE A 276 -6.63 -5.47 -2.95
CA PHE A 276 -5.78 -4.72 -3.87
C PHE A 276 -4.29 -4.73 -3.52
N ILE A 277 -3.92 -4.96 -2.26
CA ILE A 277 -2.55 -4.83 -1.76
C ILE A 277 -1.97 -6.20 -1.40
N ARG A 278 -2.70 -7.03 -0.63
CA ARG A 278 -2.19 -8.32 -0.17
C ARG A 278 -1.76 -9.25 -1.31
N PRO A 279 -2.47 -9.35 -2.45
CA PRO A 279 -1.99 -10.18 -3.55
C PRO A 279 -0.60 -9.77 -4.04
N LEU A 280 -0.31 -8.45 -4.10
CA LEU A 280 1.00 -7.96 -4.50
C LEU A 280 2.09 -8.39 -3.49
N GLN A 281 1.78 -8.26 -2.20
CA GLN A 281 2.68 -8.64 -1.10
C GLN A 281 2.96 -10.15 -1.10
N GLU A 282 1.94 -10.97 -1.36
CA GLU A 282 2.03 -12.43 -1.45
C GLU A 282 2.85 -12.92 -2.63
N HIS A 283 2.95 -12.12 -3.70
CA HIS A 283 3.81 -12.36 -4.85
C HIS A 283 5.20 -11.72 -4.69
N GLY A 284 5.56 -11.31 -3.48
CA GLY A 284 6.91 -10.88 -3.11
C GLY A 284 7.19 -9.38 -3.28
N ARG A 285 6.18 -8.57 -3.62
CA ARG A 285 6.34 -7.12 -3.78
C ARG A 285 6.26 -6.40 -2.45
N LYS A 286 6.96 -5.28 -2.34
CA LYS A 286 6.80 -4.33 -1.25
C LYS A 286 5.88 -3.20 -1.68
N VAL A 287 4.76 -3.03 -0.99
CA VAL A 287 3.76 -2.00 -1.33
C VAL A 287 3.90 -0.82 -0.39
N CYS A 288 4.26 0.33 -0.95
CA CYS A 288 4.59 1.56 -0.22
C CYS A 288 3.61 2.68 -0.54
N LEU A 289 3.42 3.61 0.40
CA LEU A 289 2.67 4.84 0.16
C LEU A 289 3.62 5.92 -0.39
N SER A 290 3.38 6.45 -1.59
CA SER A 290 4.16 7.55 -2.12
C SER A 290 3.53 8.88 -1.76
N ILE A 291 4.20 9.61 -0.87
CA ILE A 291 3.74 10.88 -0.32
C ILE A 291 4.44 12.03 -1.05
N GLU A 292 3.65 12.99 -1.52
CA GLU A 292 4.10 14.19 -2.24
C GLU A 292 3.66 15.47 -1.50
N ASN A 293 4.15 16.64 -1.90
CA ASN A 293 3.65 17.91 -1.39
C ASN A 293 2.29 18.27 -2.03
N GLY A 294 1.33 18.77 -1.25
CA GLY A 294 -0.03 19.12 -1.69
C GLY A 294 -0.18 20.39 -2.54
N ASN A 295 0.92 20.92 -3.11
CA ASN A 295 0.91 22.14 -3.93
C ASN A 295 0.29 23.37 -3.22
N LYS A 296 0.64 23.63 -1.95
CA LYS A 296 0.16 24.79 -1.19
C LYS A 296 1.25 25.66 -0.59
N GLY A 297 2.51 25.54 -1.01
CA GLY A 297 3.63 26.26 -0.38
C GLY A 297 4.15 25.60 0.89
N PHE A 298 3.62 24.43 1.26
CA PHE A 298 3.89 23.69 2.48
C PHE A 298 4.27 22.25 2.14
N GLY A 299 5.28 21.69 2.80
CA GLY A 299 5.84 20.38 2.49
C GLY A 299 6.99 19.98 3.41
N PHE A 300 7.74 18.95 3.00
CA PHE A 300 8.78 18.32 3.83
C PHE A 300 9.90 19.27 4.25
N CYS A 301 10.15 20.32 3.48
CA CYS A 301 11.25 21.26 3.71
C CYS A 301 10.87 22.47 4.58
N ASN A 302 9.65 22.56 5.14
CA ASN A 302 9.24 23.71 5.96
C ASN A 302 8.32 23.39 7.15
N LEU A 303 8.35 22.16 7.67
CA LEU A 303 7.66 21.76 8.90
C LEU A 303 8.38 22.27 10.15
N ASN A 304 7.60 22.67 11.16
CA ASN A 304 8.06 22.80 12.54
C ASN A 304 7.99 21.45 13.29
N ASP A 305 8.61 21.37 14.48
CA ASP A 305 8.74 20.12 15.23
C ASP A 305 7.37 19.52 15.65
N MET A 306 6.37 20.35 15.96
CA MET A 306 5.03 19.86 16.32
C MET A 306 4.28 19.28 15.11
N GLN A 307 4.31 19.99 13.98
CA GLN A 307 3.73 19.53 12.72
C GLN A 307 4.36 18.23 12.26
N LEU A 308 5.68 18.12 12.39
CA LEU A 308 6.44 16.93 12.04
C LEU A 308 6.04 15.73 12.90
N ALA A 309 5.99 15.88 14.23
CA ALA A 309 5.59 14.81 15.13
C ALA A 309 4.15 14.33 14.86
N ASP A 310 3.20 15.27 14.68
CA ASP A 310 1.80 14.96 14.34
C ASP A 310 1.70 14.23 12.99
N PHE A 311 2.42 14.71 11.97
CA PHE A 311 2.42 14.08 10.65
C PHE A 311 3.02 12.68 10.65
N VAL A 312 4.14 12.47 11.36
CA VAL A 312 4.77 11.15 11.53
C VAL A 312 3.79 10.16 12.17
N GLN A 313 3.02 10.60 13.17
CA GLN A 313 2.01 9.74 13.80
C GLN A 313 0.88 9.39 12.83
N GLN A 314 0.42 10.34 12.00
CA GLN A 314 -0.59 10.08 10.97
C GLN A 314 -0.09 9.04 9.96
N VAL A 315 1.14 9.17 9.47
CA VAL A 315 1.76 8.20 8.54
C VAL A 315 1.89 6.82 9.19
N LYS A 316 2.39 6.76 10.43
CA LYS A 316 2.51 5.52 11.19
C LYS A 316 1.16 4.79 11.30
N ASN A 317 0.12 5.51 11.70
CA ASN A 317 -1.22 4.94 11.86
C ASN A 317 -1.71 4.30 10.56
N VAL A 318 -1.51 4.95 9.40
CA VAL A 318 -1.93 4.42 8.09
C VAL A 318 -1.10 3.20 7.69
N VAL A 319 0.22 3.27 7.82
CA VAL A 319 1.13 2.17 7.44
C VAL A 319 0.87 0.92 8.27
N GLU A 320 0.66 1.07 9.58
CA GLU A 320 0.38 -0.04 10.49
C GLU A 320 -1.04 -0.59 10.28
N LEU A 321 -2.06 0.27 10.22
CA LEU A 321 -3.46 -0.13 10.07
C LEU A 321 -3.68 -0.95 8.79
N TYR A 322 -3.09 -0.52 7.67
CA TYR A 322 -3.26 -1.19 6.39
C TYR A 322 -2.13 -2.19 6.07
N ARG A 323 -1.22 -2.43 7.02
CA ARG A 323 -0.09 -3.37 6.90
C ARG A 323 0.74 -3.15 5.63
N LEU A 324 1.06 -1.88 5.33
CA LEU A 324 1.92 -1.51 4.21
C LEU A 324 3.38 -1.88 4.51
N ASP A 325 4.18 -2.05 3.46
CA ASP A 325 5.61 -2.37 3.59
C ASP A 325 6.48 -1.14 3.84
N GLY A 326 5.98 0.06 3.50
CA GLY A 326 6.75 1.28 3.68
C GLY A 326 6.17 2.54 3.07
N ILE A 327 7.05 3.51 2.88
CA ILE A 327 6.75 4.85 2.39
C ILE A 327 7.82 5.32 1.40
N ASN A 328 7.38 6.06 0.39
CA ASN A 328 8.25 6.77 -0.56
C ASN A 328 7.99 8.27 -0.43
N LEU A 329 9.04 9.06 -0.21
CA LEU A 329 8.94 10.52 -0.08
C LEU A 329 9.39 11.19 -1.37
N TRP A 330 8.45 11.88 -2.02
CA TRP A 330 8.70 12.61 -3.27
C TRP A 330 8.38 14.09 -3.13
N ASP A 331 9.39 14.87 -2.73
CA ASP A 331 9.28 16.32 -2.65
C ASP A 331 9.28 16.95 -4.05
N LYS A 332 8.19 17.63 -4.40
CA LYS A 332 8.07 18.38 -5.66
C LYS A 332 8.36 19.85 -5.40
N VAL A 333 9.61 20.27 -5.56
CA VAL A 333 10.09 21.65 -5.25
C VAL A 333 9.21 22.77 -5.83
N SER A 334 8.60 22.55 -7.01
CA SER A 334 7.68 23.50 -7.65
C SER A 334 6.44 23.85 -6.80
N THR A 335 6.20 23.15 -5.69
CA THR A 335 5.07 23.42 -4.79
C THR A 335 5.34 24.50 -3.75
N TYR A 336 6.59 24.95 -3.57
CA TYR A 336 6.99 25.95 -2.56
C TYR A 336 6.88 27.40 -3.08
N ASN A 337 7.29 28.37 -2.25
CA ASN A 337 7.35 29.81 -2.55
C ASN A 337 6.00 30.44 -2.91
N LYS A 338 4.93 30.00 -2.26
CA LYS A 338 3.61 30.63 -2.34
C LYS A 338 3.51 31.76 -1.32
N GLU A 339 2.81 32.83 -1.70
CA GLU A 339 2.62 34.00 -0.85
C GLU A 339 1.98 33.60 0.51
N GLY A 340 2.53 34.11 1.61
CA GLY A 340 2.07 33.82 2.96
C GLY A 340 2.53 32.48 3.56
N MET A 341 3.36 31.71 2.86
CA MET A 341 3.89 30.42 3.33
C MET A 341 5.36 30.50 3.76
N PHE A 342 5.79 29.53 4.56
CA PHE A 342 7.14 29.46 5.10
C PHE A 342 8.18 29.13 4.02
N ALA A 343 9.34 29.78 4.11
CA ALA A 343 10.49 29.45 3.26
C ALA A 343 10.98 28.02 3.53
N MET A 344 11.55 27.40 2.50
CA MET A 344 12.25 26.12 2.65
C MET A 344 13.45 26.29 3.58
N ASN A 345 13.74 25.23 4.33
CA ASN A 345 14.94 25.08 5.12
C ASN A 345 15.52 23.67 4.92
N THR A 346 16.81 23.52 5.19
CA THR A 346 17.57 22.29 4.92
C THR A 346 17.51 21.25 6.04
N VAL A 347 16.83 21.56 7.16
CA VAL A 347 16.81 20.73 8.38
C VAL A 347 15.49 19.97 8.54
N SER A 348 14.38 20.54 8.07
CA SER A 348 13.03 19.97 8.24
C SER A 348 12.90 18.58 7.60
N TYR A 349 13.36 18.43 6.35
CA TYR A 349 13.24 17.15 5.64
C TYR A 349 14.14 16.05 6.25
N PRO A 350 15.42 16.29 6.58
CA PRO A 350 16.22 15.33 7.35
C PRO A 350 15.60 14.92 8.70
N LYS A 351 15.03 15.88 9.45
CA LYS A 351 14.32 15.57 10.69
C LYS A 351 13.10 14.68 10.45
N LEU A 352 12.33 14.95 9.39
CA LEU A 352 11.15 14.16 9.03
C LEU A 352 11.55 12.73 8.70
N ILE A 353 12.57 12.55 7.86
CA ILE A 353 13.11 11.23 7.49
C ILE A 353 13.53 10.45 8.74
N LYS A 354 14.33 11.08 9.62
CA LYS A 354 14.76 10.45 10.87
C LYS A 354 13.56 10.03 11.73
N ALA A 355 12.59 10.92 11.94
CA ALA A 355 11.45 10.64 12.78
C ALA A 355 10.54 9.53 12.20
N LEU A 356 10.39 9.47 10.87
CA LEU A 356 9.70 8.38 10.20
C LEU A 356 10.42 7.05 10.38
N ARG A 357 11.75 7.01 10.25
CA ARG A 357 12.55 5.82 10.53
C ARG A 357 12.41 5.36 11.98
N ASP A 358 12.51 6.29 12.94
CA ASP A 358 12.34 5.99 14.36
C ASP A 358 10.94 5.43 14.67
N ALA A 359 9.90 5.93 13.99
CA ALA A 359 8.52 5.50 14.17
C ALA A 359 8.18 4.18 13.49
N LEU A 360 8.87 3.85 12.39
CA LEU A 360 8.63 2.70 11.51
C LEU A 360 9.97 1.97 11.17
N PRO A 361 10.69 1.43 12.17
CA PRO A 361 12.05 0.91 11.97
C PRO A 361 12.15 -0.25 10.98
N GLU A 362 11.14 -1.13 10.96
CA GLU A 362 11.07 -2.34 10.13
C GLU A 362 10.44 -2.10 8.74
N LYS A 363 10.06 -0.86 8.41
CA LYS A 363 9.40 -0.52 7.15
C LYS A 363 10.38 0.07 6.17
N LEU A 364 10.10 -0.09 4.87
CA LEU A 364 10.84 0.61 3.84
C LEU A 364 10.59 2.12 3.94
N LEU A 365 11.66 2.90 3.83
CA LEU A 365 11.64 4.34 3.68
C LEU A 365 12.55 4.72 2.52
N THR A 366 11.93 5.13 1.41
CA THR A 366 12.63 5.51 0.19
C THR A 366 12.46 6.99 -0.12
N VAL A 367 13.42 7.58 -0.83
CA VAL A 367 13.44 9.01 -1.15
C VAL A 367 13.68 9.25 -2.63
N VAL A 368 12.91 10.17 -3.21
CA VAL A 368 13.17 10.70 -4.55
C VAL A 368 14.14 11.88 -4.46
N ASP A 369 15.31 11.74 -5.10
CA ASP A 369 16.42 12.69 -5.11
C ASP A 369 16.30 13.69 -6.29
N LYS A 370 15.71 14.86 -6.04
CA LYS A 370 15.51 15.89 -7.07
C LYS A 370 15.52 17.31 -6.50
N GLY A 371 16.15 18.22 -7.25
CA GLY A 371 16.14 19.66 -7.00
C GLY A 371 16.67 20.07 -5.61
N GLU A 372 16.28 21.26 -5.18
CA GLU A 372 16.70 21.92 -3.93
C GLU A 372 16.27 21.17 -2.67
N ALA A 373 15.16 20.41 -2.72
CA ALA A 373 14.62 19.69 -1.55
C ALA A 373 15.62 18.68 -0.96
N THR A 374 16.46 18.09 -1.80
CA THR A 374 17.40 17.02 -1.44
C THR A 374 18.85 17.41 -1.71
N GLU A 375 19.09 18.61 -2.26
CA GLU A 375 20.41 19.08 -2.70
C GLU A 375 21.48 18.97 -1.61
N TYR A 376 21.11 19.21 -0.36
CA TYR A 376 22.04 19.32 0.76
C TYR A 376 22.25 18.04 1.56
N PHE A 377 21.69 16.90 1.12
CA PHE A 377 21.81 15.63 1.85
C PHE A 377 23.24 15.07 1.91
N TYR A 378 24.21 15.69 1.23
CA TYR A 378 25.65 15.42 1.36
C TYR A 378 26.31 16.13 2.55
N ASP A 379 25.65 17.13 3.15
CA ASP A 379 26.23 18.01 4.17
C ASP A 379 25.49 17.87 5.52
N VAL A 380 26.12 17.12 6.42
CA VAL A 380 25.59 16.81 7.76
C VAL A 380 25.28 18.09 8.56
N ASN A 381 26.08 19.14 8.43
CA ASN A 381 25.88 20.38 9.20
C ASN A 381 24.64 21.12 8.70
N ARG A 382 24.45 21.17 7.37
CA ARG A 382 23.24 21.77 6.78
C ARG A 382 21.99 20.94 7.05
N CYS A 383 22.12 19.63 7.21
CA CYS A 383 21.05 18.73 7.62
C CYS A 383 20.80 18.69 9.14
N GLY A 384 21.34 19.64 9.92
CA GLY A 384 21.09 19.73 11.36
C GLY A 384 21.72 18.60 12.16
N GLY A 385 22.86 18.08 11.71
CA GLY A 385 23.58 16.97 12.34
C GLY A 385 23.09 15.58 11.89
N ILE A 386 22.17 15.49 10.93
CA ILE A 386 21.57 14.23 10.49
C ILE A 386 22.26 13.73 9.23
N GLU A 387 22.86 12.55 9.32
CA GLU A 387 23.29 11.78 8.14
C GLU A 387 22.09 11.05 7.53
N VAL A 388 21.43 11.68 6.55
CA VAL A 388 20.14 11.21 5.99
C VAL A 388 20.20 9.76 5.50
N GLY A 389 21.30 9.37 4.85
CA GLY A 389 21.47 8.05 4.28
C GLY A 389 21.42 6.89 5.29
N LYS A 390 21.66 7.15 6.58
CA LYS A 390 21.53 6.14 7.65
C LYS A 390 20.08 5.80 8.00
N TYR A 391 19.12 6.59 7.51
CA TYR A 391 17.70 6.47 7.88
C TYR A 391 16.82 6.01 6.71
N ILE A 392 17.35 5.90 5.48
CA ILE A 392 16.62 5.51 4.28
C ILE A 392 17.19 4.20 3.71
N ASP A 393 16.33 3.38 3.12
CA ASP A 393 16.76 2.10 2.52
C ASP A 393 17.29 2.30 1.10
N TYR A 394 16.59 3.11 0.32
CA TYR A 394 16.89 3.38 -1.08
C TYR A 394 16.59 4.83 -1.45
N ALA A 395 17.34 5.36 -2.42
CA ALA A 395 17.01 6.61 -3.06
C ALA A 395 17.13 6.48 -4.58
N TRP A 396 16.41 7.30 -5.33
CA TRP A 396 16.56 7.38 -6.78
C TRP A 396 16.17 8.76 -7.27
N HIS A 397 16.71 9.19 -8.41
CA HIS A 397 16.42 10.51 -8.92
C HIS A 397 15.05 10.59 -9.63
N ALA A 398 14.63 11.80 -10.02
CA ALA A 398 13.46 12.00 -10.87
C ALA A 398 13.75 12.99 -12.01
N TYR A 399 14.93 12.92 -12.60
CA TYR A 399 15.27 13.58 -13.87
C TYR A 399 14.91 12.65 -15.02
N ASP A 400 13.65 12.75 -15.46
CA ASP A 400 12.90 11.69 -16.14
C ASP A 400 12.04 12.22 -17.30
N SER A 401 12.51 13.26 -18.00
CA SER A 401 11.72 13.88 -19.06
C SER A 401 11.65 12.99 -20.30
N GLY A 402 10.43 12.74 -20.81
CA GLY A 402 10.21 12.10 -22.12
C GLY A 402 10.71 12.92 -23.33
N LYS A 403 11.29 14.10 -23.09
CA LYS A 403 11.83 15.02 -24.10
C LYS A 403 13.36 15.02 -24.17
N GLU A 404 14.02 14.19 -23.37
CA GLU A 404 15.48 14.03 -23.35
C GLU A 404 15.88 12.55 -23.39
N VAL A 405 17.15 12.31 -23.70
CA VAL A 405 17.74 10.96 -23.54
C VAL A 405 17.76 10.62 -22.05
N VAL A 406 17.54 9.36 -21.71
CA VAL A 406 17.50 8.85 -20.33
C VAL A 406 18.70 9.36 -19.54
N GLN A 407 18.45 9.83 -18.32
CA GLN A 407 19.50 10.35 -17.45
C GLN A 407 19.96 9.24 -16.54
N ILE A 408 21.28 9.06 -16.43
CA ILE A 408 21.88 8.11 -15.49
C ILE A 408 22.77 8.90 -14.54
N ILE A 409 22.33 9.05 -13.29
CA ILE A 409 23.01 9.88 -12.30
C ILE A 409 23.86 9.01 -11.39
N GLU A 410 25.15 9.35 -11.28
CA GLU A 410 26.16 8.61 -10.53
C GLU A 410 26.81 9.53 -9.48
N PRO A 411 26.16 9.78 -8.32
CA PRO A 411 26.58 10.83 -7.41
C PRO A 411 28.00 10.67 -6.86
N TRP A 412 28.50 9.42 -6.77
CA TRP A 412 29.81 9.09 -6.19
C TRP A 412 30.95 9.14 -7.21
N ASP A 413 30.65 9.21 -8.51
CA ASP A 413 31.67 9.24 -9.55
C ASP A 413 32.15 10.67 -9.82
N ALA A 414 33.42 10.82 -10.20
CA ALA A 414 34.02 12.13 -10.47
C ALA A 414 33.58 12.74 -11.82
N GLU A 415 33.17 11.88 -12.75
CA GLU A 415 32.72 12.25 -14.09
C GLU A 415 31.32 11.70 -14.33
N HIS A 416 30.47 12.46 -15.03
CA HIS A 416 29.06 12.12 -15.26
C HIS A 416 28.70 12.11 -16.76
N PRO A 417 29.33 11.26 -17.59
CA PRO A 417 29.12 11.29 -19.04
C PRO A 417 27.71 10.86 -19.50
N TYR A 418 26.91 10.30 -18.59
CA TYR A 418 25.57 9.76 -18.88
C TYR A 418 24.41 10.65 -18.40
N SER A 419 24.69 11.85 -17.90
CA SER A 419 23.65 12.80 -17.51
C SER A 419 24.06 14.25 -17.68
N GLU A 420 23.08 15.09 -18.04
CA GLU A 420 23.21 16.56 -18.01
C GLU A 420 23.00 17.12 -16.60
N TYR A 421 22.60 16.26 -15.66
CA TYR A 421 22.32 16.59 -14.28
C TYR A 421 23.35 15.94 -13.37
N THR A 422 23.69 16.63 -12.28
CA THR A 422 24.59 16.09 -11.26
C THR A 422 23.93 16.17 -9.90
N ARG A 423 24.28 15.20 -9.06
CA ARG A 423 23.87 15.10 -7.67
C ARG A 423 25.10 14.78 -6.85
N LYS A 424 25.12 15.23 -5.59
CA LYS A 424 26.17 14.84 -4.65
C LYS A 424 25.74 13.59 -3.88
N PRO A 425 26.69 12.77 -3.39
CA PRO A 425 26.39 11.60 -2.58
C PRO A 425 25.51 11.95 -1.38
N ILE A 426 24.43 11.21 -1.16
CA ILE A 426 23.66 11.29 0.08
C ILE A 426 24.54 10.70 1.19
N ILE A 427 24.89 11.51 2.20
CA ILE A 427 25.80 11.07 3.24
C ILE A 427 25.19 9.92 4.05
N GLY A 428 25.96 8.84 4.21
CA GLY A 428 25.53 7.62 4.90
C GLY A 428 24.74 6.62 4.03
N LEU A 429 24.46 6.93 2.76
CA LEU A 429 23.83 5.99 1.82
C LEU A 429 24.92 5.25 1.02
N ALA A 430 24.77 3.95 0.85
CA ALA A 430 25.66 3.15 0.00
C ALA A 430 25.32 3.35 -1.50
N PRO A 431 26.30 3.39 -2.41
CA PRO A 431 26.04 3.49 -3.86
C PRO A 431 25.11 2.39 -4.40
N GLU A 432 25.16 1.20 -3.79
CA GLU A 432 24.33 0.06 -4.15
C GLU A 432 22.83 0.29 -3.85
N CYS A 433 22.54 1.25 -2.96
CA CYS A 433 21.17 1.64 -2.58
C CYS A 433 20.65 2.86 -3.36
N TYR A 434 21.42 3.41 -4.30
CA TYR A 434 21.00 4.55 -5.11
C TYR A 434 20.63 4.12 -6.53
N GLY A 435 19.37 4.23 -6.91
CA GLY A 435 18.89 3.98 -8.27
C GLY A 435 19.37 5.05 -9.24
N SER A 436 20.48 4.75 -9.93
CA SER A 436 21.07 5.61 -10.96
C SER A 436 20.26 5.65 -12.26
N LEU A 437 19.42 4.65 -12.53
CA LEU A 437 18.66 4.54 -13.77
C LEU A 437 17.16 4.78 -13.52
N VAL A 438 16.64 5.84 -14.11
CA VAL A 438 15.21 6.18 -14.09
C VAL A 438 14.73 6.30 -15.53
N ILE A 439 13.87 5.38 -15.95
CA ILE A 439 13.41 5.24 -17.33
C ILE A 439 12.15 6.11 -17.55
N PRO A 440 12.21 7.14 -18.42
CA PRO A 440 11.05 7.94 -18.77
C PRO A 440 10.12 7.20 -19.75
N LEU A 441 8.88 7.67 -19.88
CA LEU A 441 7.99 7.20 -20.93
C LEU A 441 8.12 8.09 -22.17
N TYR A 442 8.49 7.49 -23.29
CA TYR A 442 8.57 8.16 -24.59
C TYR A 442 7.25 8.02 -25.36
N GLU A 443 6.90 9.06 -26.13
CA GLU A 443 5.76 9.03 -27.03
C GLU A 443 5.91 7.96 -28.13
N LYS A 444 4.77 7.42 -28.58
CA LYS A 444 4.70 6.40 -29.62
C LYS A 444 5.14 6.92 -30.98
N GLY A 445 5.53 5.97 -31.83
CA GLY A 445 6.08 6.25 -33.16
C GLY A 445 7.60 6.21 -33.18
N GLU A 446 8.18 6.71 -34.28
CA GLU A 446 9.63 6.89 -34.40
C GLU A 446 10.08 7.97 -33.43
N ASN A 447 10.91 7.60 -32.45
CA ASN A 447 11.42 8.50 -31.45
C ASN A 447 12.93 8.27 -31.28
N PRO A 448 13.79 9.11 -31.88
CA PRO A 448 15.24 8.97 -31.78
C PRO A 448 15.78 9.03 -30.35
N LEU A 449 15.03 9.61 -29.40
CA LEU A 449 15.42 9.63 -27.99
C LEU A 449 15.37 8.23 -27.40
N ARG A 450 14.39 7.39 -27.77
CA ARG A 450 14.28 6.01 -27.30
C ARG A 450 15.52 5.19 -27.65
N ASP A 451 15.92 5.22 -28.92
CA ASP A 451 17.06 4.43 -29.40
C ASP A 451 18.37 4.93 -28.77
N LYS A 452 18.53 6.25 -28.63
CA LYS A 452 19.66 6.87 -27.92
C LYS A 452 19.67 6.50 -26.43
N SER A 453 18.51 6.38 -25.81
CA SER A 453 18.38 5.99 -24.40
C SER A 453 18.77 4.55 -24.18
N GLN A 454 18.34 3.64 -25.05
CA GLN A 454 18.78 2.25 -25.02
C GLN A 454 20.29 2.14 -25.19
N TYR A 455 20.86 2.88 -26.13
CA TYR A 455 22.31 2.90 -26.34
C TYR A 455 23.02 3.41 -25.09
N ARG A 456 22.54 4.50 -24.50
CA ARG A 456 23.11 5.09 -23.28
C ARG A 456 23.12 4.11 -22.10
N MET A 457 22.01 3.39 -21.88
CA MET A 457 21.92 2.37 -20.83
C MET A 457 22.92 1.23 -21.03
N VAL A 458 23.03 0.74 -22.28
CA VAL A 458 23.95 -0.34 -22.63
C VAL A 458 25.41 0.11 -22.52
N ASP A 459 25.75 1.29 -23.05
CA ASP A 459 27.11 1.84 -22.98
C ASP A 459 27.53 2.07 -21.52
N TRP A 460 26.64 2.62 -20.68
CA TRP A 460 26.86 2.76 -19.24
C TRP A 460 27.19 1.44 -18.55
N LYS A 461 26.41 0.39 -18.83
CA LYS A 461 26.63 -0.96 -18.33
C LYS A 461 27.95 -1.55 -18.81
N MET A 462 28.25 -1.46 -20.11
CA MET A 462 29.46 -2.00 -20.73
C MET A 462 30.74 -1.35 -20.21
N ASN A 463 30.67 -0.06 -19.84
CA ASN A 463 31.77 0.65 -19.20
C ASN A 463 31.92 0.30 -17.70
N LYS A 464 31.19 -0.71 -17.20
CA LYS A 464 31.27 -1.25 -15.82
C LYS A 464 31.01 -0.21 -14.74
N ARG A 465 30.13 0.75 -15.03
CA ARG A 465 29.82 1.83 -14.08
C ARG A 465 28.60 1.55 -13.21
N LYS A 466 27.69 0.69 -13.67
CA LYS A 466 26.53 0.19 -12.91
C LYS A 466 26.96 -0.37 -11.54
N LYS A 467 26.36 0.15 -10.45
CA LYS A 467 26.62 -0.28 -9.06
C LYS A 467 25.53 -1.19 -8.49
N ASN A 468 24.35 -1.18 -9.09
CA ASN A 468 23.19 -1.97 -8.68
C ASN A 468 22.25 -2.19 -9.86
N ASN A 469 21.25 -3.04 -9.66
CA ASN A 469 20.22 -3.37 -10.64
C ASN A 469 18.87 -2.71 -10.30
N ILE A 470 18.91 -1.50 -9.74
CA ILE A 470 17.70 -0.72 -9.47
C ILE A 470 17.25 -0.02 -10.75
N VAL A 471 16.05 -0.35 -11.21
CA VAL A 471 15.37 0.28 -12.35
C VAL A 471 14.10 0.93 -11.87
N VAL A 472 14.01 2.25 -12.06
CA VAL A 472 12.81 3.00 -11.69
C VAL A 472 12.08 3.39 -12.97
N TYR A 473 10.81 3.02 -13.08
CA TYR A 473 9.95 3.52 -14.16
C TYR A 473 9.28 4.80 -13.69
N ALA A 474 9.59 5.91 -14.36
CA ALA A 474 9.24 7.26 -13.91
C ALA A 474 7.79 7.67 -14.20
N PHE A 475 6.96 6.70 -14.59
CA PHE A 475 5.58 6.89 -14.99
C PHE A 475 4.68 5.97 -14.18
N ASP A 476 3.42 6.36 -14.04
CA ASP A 476 2.42 5.50 -13.44
C ASP A 476 2.14 4.32 -14.38
N LEU A 477 2.08 3.11 -13.85
CA LEU A 477 1.68 1.94 -14.63
C LEU A 477 0.25 2.13 -15.14
N THR A 478 0.08 1.92 -16.44
CA THR A 478 -1.21 1.98 -17.13
C THR A 478 -1.39 0.75 -18.00
N ALA A 479 -2.62 0.34 -18.30
CA ALA A 479 -2.84 -0.63 -19.36
C ALA A 479 -2.62 0.03 -20.71
N ASN A 480 -2.89 -0.69 -21.80
CA ASN A 480 -2.94 -0.01 -23.09
C ASN A 480 -4.05 1.06 -23.08
N GLU A 481 -3.73 2.25 -23.56
CA GLU A 481 -4.60 3.42 -23.60
C GLU A 481 -4.57 4.05 -25.00
N GLN A 482 -5.70 4.56 -25.47
CA GLN A 482 -5.78 5.25 -26.76
C GLN A 482 -5.27 6.70 -26.64
N ASN A 483 -3.96 6.84 -26.48
CA ASN A 483 -3.30 8.15 -26.39
C ASN A 483 -1.93 8.14 -27.11
N MET A 484 -1.13 9.18 -26.87
CA MET A 484 0.21 9.34 -27.43
C MET A 484 1.26 8.35 -26.91
N TYR A 485 0.94 7.56 -25.88
CA TYR A 485 1.81 6.55 -25.27
C TYR A 485 1.29 5.11 -25.47
N GLU A 486 0.30 4.91 -26.35
CA GLU A 486 -0.25 3.60 -26.68
C GLU A 486 0.86 2.57 -27.01
N GLY A 487 0.85 1.44 -26.30
CA GLY A 487 1.84 0.37 -26.43
C GLY A 487 3.22 0.65 -25.83
N MET A 488 3.48 1.86 -25.31
CA MET A 488 4.84 2.26 -24.90
C MET A 488 5.28 1.72 -23.55
N VAL A 489 4.36 1.43 -22.63
CA VAL A 489 4.70 0.87 -21.31
C VAL A 489 5.25 -0.56 -21.41
N ASN A 490 4.71 -1.34 -22.34
CA ASN A 490 4.89 -2.80 -22.47
C ASN A 490 6.28 -3.20 -23.00
N ASP A 491 6.36 -3.59 -24.28
CA ASP A 491 7.60 -4.09 -24.89
C ASP A 491 8.70 -3.01 -24.90
N ILE A 492 8.31 -1.75 -25.02
CA ILE A 492 9.23 -0.63 -25.22
C ILE A 492 9.89 -0.16 -23.91
N ALA A 493 9.12 0.36 -22.95
CA ALA A 493 9.71 0.86 -21.71
C ALA A 493 10.19 -0.30 -20.82
N ILE A 494 9.30 -1.26 -20.54
CA ILE A 494 9.62 -2.36 -19.62
C ILE A 494 10.56 -3.38 -20.27
N GLY A 495 10.19 -3.92 -21.44
CA GLY A 495 10.98 -4.95 -22.12
C GLY A 495 12.41 -4.48 -22.44
N ASP A 496 12.53 -3.42 -23.24
CA ASP A 496 13.85 -2.93 -23.64
C ASP A 496 14.67 -2.37 -22.48
N GLY A 497 14.01 -1.76 -21.48
CA GLY A 497 14.66 -1.26 -20.28
C GLY A 497 15.35 -2.36 -19.46
N ILE A 498 14.64 -3.46 -19.19
CA ILE A 498 15.23 -4.62 -18.50
C ILE A 498 16.31 -5.25 -19.36
N ASN A 499 16.05 -5.46 -20.66
CA ASN A 499 17.02 -6.07 -21.56
C ASN A 499 18.34 -5.29 -21.65
N ALA A 500 18.27 -3.96 -21.64
CA ALA A 500 19.45 -3.10 -21.63
C ALA A 500 20.19 -3.14 -20.27
N MET A 501 19.46 -3.22 -19.16
CA MET A 501 20.03 -3.16 -17.80
C MET A 501 20.73 -4.46 -17.39
N MET A 502 20.15 -5.63 -17.67
CA MET A 502 20.67 -6.92 -17.19
C MET A 502 22.07 -7.20 -17.76
N ASP A 503 22.98 -7.72 -16.93
CA ASP A 503 24.39 -7.93 -17.31
C ASP A 503 24.58 -8.94 -18.44
N ASP A 504 23.72 -9.95 -18.49
CA ASP A 504 23.64 -11.00 -19.50
C ASP A 504 22.63 -10.67 -20.63
N GLY A 505 22.04 -9.47 -20.60
CA GLY A 505 21.11 -8.94 -21.59
C GLY A 505 21.79 -8.29 -22.80
N ALA A 506 21.08 -7.42 -23.51
CA ALA A 506 21.59 -6.79 -24.74
C ALA A 506 22.86 -5.95 -24.52
N TYR A 507 23.72 -5.93 -25.53
CA TYR A 507 24.92 -5.10 -25.57
C TYR A 507 25.10 -4.43 -26.95
N TRP A 508 25.97 -3.43 -27.04
CA TRP A 508 26.29 -2.75 -28.29
C TRP A 508 27.56 -3.35 -28.88
N GLY A 509 27.50 -3.80 -30.13
CA GLY A 509 28.62 -4.49 -30.74
C GLY A 509 28.45 -4.70 -32.24
N GLN A 510 29.48 -5.28 -32.85
CA GLN A 510 29.42 -5.70 -34.24
C GLN A 510 28.69 -7.05 -34.35
N SER A 511 27.74 -7.15 -35.28
CA SER A 511 27.08 -8.41 -35.61
C SER A 511 28.10 -9.46 -36.04
N ILE A 512 27.90 -10.72 -35.61
CA ILE A 512 28.68 -11.87 -36.07
C ILE A 512 28.17 -12.46 -37.39
N TYR A 513 27.06 -11.94 -37.91
CA TYR A 513 26.45 -12.33 -39.19
C TYR A 513 26.57 -11.19 -40.21
N PRO A 514 26.85 -11.50 -41.50
CA PRO A 514 26.84 -10.51 -42.58
C PRO A 514 25.54 -9.69 -42.58
N PRO A 515 25.59 -8.35 -42.77
CA PRO A 515 26.75 -7.56 -43.22
C PRO A 515 27.77 -7.15 -42.12
N TYR A 516 27.67 -7.68 -40.90
CA TYR A 516 28.54 -7.33 -39.76
C TYR A 516 28.42 -5.85 -39.34
N ASP A 517 27.20 -5.32 -39.39
CA ASP A 517 26.92 -3.96 -38.95
C ASP A 517 27.06 -3.83 -37.42
N TRP A 518 27.36 -2.61 -36.96
CA TRP A 518 27.31 -2.26 -35.54
C TRP A 518 25.87 -1.98 -35.12
N GLY A 519 25.47 -2.56 -33.99
CA GLY A 519 24.10 -2.45 -33.49
C GLY A 519 23.92 -3.07 -32.11
N PHE A 520 22.66 -3.17 -31.69
CA PHE A 520 22.28 -3.97 -30.53
C PHE A 520 22.39 -5.45 -30.86
N ILE A 521 23.12 -6.18 -30.03
CA ILE A 521 23.28 -7.63 -30.10
C ILE A 521 22.70 -8.24 -28.83
N SER A 522 22.00 -9.37 -28.97
CA SER A 522 21.52 -10.12 -27.80
C SER A 522 22.71 -10.63 -26.98
N GLY A 523 22.61 -10.53 -25.66
CA GLY A 523 23.56 -11.17 -24.74
C GLY A 523 23.39 -12.69 -24.71
N GLU A 524 23.86 -13.31 -23.63
CA GLU A 524 23.58 -14.73 -23.36
C GLU A 524 22.06 -14.97 -23.26
N TYR A 525 21.34 -13.99 -22.71
CA TYR A 525 19.90 -13.98 -22.63
C TYR A 525 19.30 -12.75 -23.33
N SER A 526 18.07 -12.91 -23.83
CA SER A 526 17.20 -11.78 -24.12
C SER A 526 16.08 -11.72 -23.09
N TYR A 527 15.70 -10.50 -22.74
CA TYR A 527 14.60 -10.21 -21.82
C TYR A 527 13.51 -9.52 -22.62
N THR A 528 12.35 -10.17 -22.76
CA THR A 528 11.22 -9.60 -23.50
C THR A 528 10.00 -9.48 -22.61
N TYR A 529 9.22 -8.42 -22.79
CA TYR A 529 8.01 -8.24 -22.01
C TYR A 529 6.97 -9.31 -22.31
N LYS A 530 6.41 -9.92 -21.26
CA LYS A 530 5.34 -10.90 -21.36
C LYS A 530 4.32 -10.63 -20.24
N PRO A 531 3.09 -10.21 -20.56
CA PRO A 531 2.08 -9.99 -19.52
C PRO A 531 1.74 -11.30 -18.82
N LEU A 532 1.45 -11.23 -17.52
CA LEU A 532 0.92 -12.35 -16.75
C LEU A 532 -0.62 -12.43 -16.83
N ASP A 533 -1.24 -11.44 -17.45
CA ASP A 533 -2.64 -11.45 -17.85
C ASP A 533 -2.76 -11.03 -19.32
N TRP A 534 -3.16 -11.98 -20.17
CA TRP A 534 -3.28 -11.81 -21.61
C TRP A 534 -4.19 -10.62 -22.00
N LEU A 535 -5.16 -10.26 -21.15
CA LEU A 535 -6.06 -9.13 -21.38
C LEU A 535 -5.30 -7.81 -21.53
N LEU A 536 -4.14 -7.66 -20.87
CA LEU A 536 -3.34 -6.44 -20.92
C LEU A 536 -2.84 -6.09 -22.32
N ARG A 537 -2.71 -7.08 -23.22
CA ARG A 537 -2.38 -6.88 -24.64
C ARG A 537 -3.61 -6.75 -25.55
N GLN A 538 -4.76 -7.26 -25.14
CA GLN A 538 -5.94 -7.39 -26.01
C GLN A 538 -6.99 -6.30 -25.79
N MET A 539 -6.97 -5.63 -24.64
CA MET A 539 -8.00 -4.68 -24.26
C MET A 539 -7.41 -3.37 -23.73
N TYR A 540 -8.16 -2.30 -23.91
CA TYR A 540 -7.84 -0.99 -23.35
C TYR A 540 -8.35 -0.86 -21.92
N ASN A 541 -7.64 -0.12 -21.08
CA ASN A 541 -8.06 0.25 -19.73
C ASN A 541 -8.36 -0.95 -18.80
N VAL A 542 -7.73 -2.11 -19.05
CA VAL A 542 -7.79 -3.25 -18.12
C VAL A 542 -7.17 -2.82 -16.80
N TYR A 543 -7.74 -3.22 -15.67
CA TYR A 543 -7.32 -2.76 -14.34
C TYR A 543 -7.47 -1.25 -14.10
N SER A 544 -8.16 -0.49 -14.97
CA SER A 544 -8.54 0.87 -14.62
C SER A 544 -9.37 0.88 -13.35
N LYS A 545 -9.46 2.02 -12.68
CA LYS A 545 -10.30 2.17 -11.49
C LYS A 545 -11.75 1.74 -11.81
N GLY A 546 -12.31 0.87 -10.96
CA GLY A 546 -13.65 0.30 -11.16
C GLY A 546 -13.73 -0.82 -12.19
N TRP A 547 -12.63 -1.21 -12.84
CA TRP A 547 -12.60 -2.34 -13.75
C TRP A 547 -12.89 -3.64 -13.00
N VAL A 548 -13.75 -4.47 -13.59
CA VAL A 548 -14.08 -5.81 -13.10
C VAL A 548 -13.84 -6.77 -14.25
N ARG A 549 -13.09 -7.85 -13.99
CA ARG A 549 -12.86 -8.90 -14.98
C ARG A 549 -14.22 -9.46 -15.45
N PRO A 550 -14.52 -9.46 -16.77
CA PRO A 550 -15.77 -10.02 -17.27
C PRO A 550 -15.88 -11.51 -16.95
N SER A 551 -17.08 -11.97 -16.61
CA SER A 551 -17.33 -13.39 -16.36
C SER A 551 -17.09 -14.22 -17.62
N GLY A 552 -16.19 -15.22 -17.52
CA GLY A 552 -15.82 -16.09 -18.64
C GLY A 552 -14.73 -15.52 -19.54
N MET A 553 -13.78 -14.75 -18.98
CA MET A 553 -12.54 -14.26 -19.59
C MET A 553 -11.31 -14.52 -18.73
#